data_AF-A0A432T9J4-F1
#
_entry.id   AF-A0A432T9J4-F1
#
_cell.length_a   1.000
_cell.length_b   1.000
_cell.length_c   1.000
_cell.angle_alpha   90.00
_cell.angle_beta   90.00
_cell.angle_gamma   90.00
#
_symmetry.space_group_name_H-M   'P 1'
#
loop_
_entity.id
_entity.type
_entity.pdbx_description
1 polymer ?
#
loop_
_entity_poly.entity_id
_entity_poly.type
_entity_poly.pdbx_seq_one_letter_code
_entity_poly.pdbx_strand_id
1 'polypeptide(L)'
;MRRKITITLIIIPLSLSSLLIADSALELNLLMSKTGNELSRFIQKSRDSNITPRDRNPNINMLRGEKSKGQKIFQKYFQKPCQMSAQIFASKHSQDEWEDIKESGIFQEYVVKICPNIKNIYKKEWSDDLYQFVYTYAYDSGKLLNS
;
A
#
# COMPACT_ATOMS: atom_id res chain seq x y z
N MET A 1 25.08 77.64 -44.13
CA MET A 1 24.12 77.17 -43.11
C MET A 1 24.61 75.85 -42.55
N ARG A 2 24.91 75.79 -41.26
CA ARG A 2 25.37 74.56 -40.58
C ARG A 2 24.15 73.76 -40.13
N ARG A 3 23.99 72.53 -40.63
CA ARG A 3 23.18 71.52 -39.94
C ARG A 3 24.12 70.51 -39.31
N LYS A 4 23.93 70.37 -37.99
CA LYS A 4 24.55 69.46 -37.04
C LYS A 4 24.48 68.02 -37.56
N ILE A 5 25.36 67.14 -37.09
CA ILE A 5 25.03 65.84 -36.47
C ILE A 5 26.32 65.28 -35.87
N THR A 6 26.33 65.15 -34.54
CA THR A 6 27.32 64.42 -33.76
C THR A 6 26.99 62.93 -33.87
N ILE A 7 27.87 62.12 -34.47
CA ILE A 7 27.71 60.65 -34.51
C ILE A 7 28.69 60.06 -33.50
N THR A 8 28.18 59.78 -32.30
CA THR A 8 28.88 58.93 -31.33
C THR A 8 28.76 57.49 -31.82
N LEU A 9 29.86 56.94 -32.35
CA LEU A 9 29.97 55.52 -32.70
C LEU A 9 30.02 54.69 -31.40
N ILE A 10 28.86 54.23 -30.93
CA ILE A 10 28.79 53.15 -29.94
C ILE A 10 28.98 51.85 -30.72
N ILE A 11 30.17 51.25 -30.58
CA ILE A 11 30.39 49.86 -30.94
C ILE A 11 29.66 49.02 -29.89
N ILE A 12 28.43 48.60 -30.19
CA ILE A 12 27.75 47.55 -29.43
C ILE A 12 28.24 46.22 -30.00
N PRO A 13 29.03 45.42 -29.26
CA PRO A 13 29.33 44.06 -29.70
C PRO A 13 28.04 43.25 -29.78
N LEU A 14 27.77 42.75 -30.98
CA LEU A 14 26.81 41.71 -31.31
C LEU A 14 27.03 40.49 -30.43
N SER A 15 26.17 40.26 -29.44
CA SER A 15 25.58 38.95 -29.10
C SER A 15 24.92 38.98 -27.72
N LEU A 16 23.70 39.53 -27.65
CA LEU A 16 22.82 39.34 -26.49
C LEU A 16 21.62 38.43 -26.81
N SER A 17 21.75 37.58 -27.83
CA SER A 17 20.69 36.65 -28.26
C SER A 17 20.80 35.26 -27.62
N SER A 18 21.88 34.99 -26.89
CA SER A 18 22.17 33.64 -26.35
C SER A 18 21.50 33.37 -25.00
N LEU A 19 20.90 34.37 -24.33
CA LEU A 19 20.30 34.20 -23.00
C LEU A 19 18.84 33.70 -23.00
N LEU A 20 18.13 33.67 -24.13
CA LEU A 20 16.73 33.23 -24.19
C LEU A 20 16.53 31.72 -24.35
N ILE A 21 17.60 30.93 -24.47
CA ILE A 21 17.52 29.48 -24.72
C ILE A 21 17.70 28.65 -23.43
N ALA A 22 18.15 29.27 -22.33
CA ALA A 22 18.42 28.54 -21.08
C ALA A 22 17.17 28.32 -20.21
N ASP A 23 16.12 29.13 -20.35
CA ASP A 23 14.92 29.07 -19.49
C ASP A 23 13.96 27.94 -19.91
N SER A 24 13.82 27.71 -21.23
CA SER A 24 12.93 26.66 -21.76
C SER A 24 13.41 25.23 -21.47
N ALA A 25 14.72 25.03 -21.35
CA ALA A 25 15.30 23.72 -21.08
C ALA A 25 15.05 23.25 -19.64
N LEU A 26 14.97 24.16 -18.67
CA LEU A 26 14.72 23.81 -17.26
C LEU A 26 13.28 23.34 -17.04
N GLU A 27 12.32 24.05 -17.63
CA GLU A 27 10.89 23.71 -17.61
C GLU A 27 10.60 22.37 -18.31
N LEU A 28 11.27 22.10 -19.44
CA LEU A 28 11.20 20.80 -20.12
C LEU A 28 11.72 19.65 -19.25
N ASN A 29 12.84 19.83 -18.56
CA ASN A 29 13.37 18.80 -17.67
C ASN A 29 12.44 18.53 -16.47
N LEU A 30 11.84 19.57 -15.90
CA LEU A 30 10.90 19.44 -14.78
C LEU A 30 9.60 18.73 -15.21
N LEU A 31 9.08 19.06 -16.39
CA LEU A 31 7.93 18.38 -16.98
C LEU A 31 8.22 16.92 -17.30
N MET A 32 9.39 16.60 -17.88
CA MET A 32 9.79 15.23 -18.17
C MET A 32 10.03 14.41 -16.89
N SER A 33 10.50 15.04 -15.81
CA SER A 33 10.60 14.40 -14.49
C SER A 33 9.23 14.14 -13.86
N LYS A 34 8.27 15.06 -14.03
CA LYS A 34 6.91 14.95 -13.49
C LYS A 34 6.02 13.99 -14.28
N THR A 35 6.30 13.73 -15.54
CA THR A 35 5.61 12.67 -16.28
C THR A 35 6.23 11.31 -15.99
N GLY A 36 7.55 11.25 -15.82
CA GLY A 36 8.28 10.03 -15.44
C GLY A 36 7.87 9.47 -14.08
N ASN A 37 7.63 10.32 -13.08
CA ASN A 37 7.22 9.87 -11.75
C ASN A 37 5.74 9.40 -11.70
N GLU A 38 4.82 10.05 -12.41
CA GLU A 38 3.43 9.62 -12.57
C GLU A 38 3.32 8.29 -13.31
N LEU A 39 4.06 8.16 -14.42
CA LEU A 39 4.11 6.92 -15.19
C LEU A 39 4.69 5.77 -14.36
N SER A 40 5.75 6.04 -13.59
CA SER A 40 6.35 5.06 -12.67
C SER A 40 5.37 4.66 -11.57
N ARG A 41 4.57 5.59 -11.04
CA ARG A 41 3.54 5.31 -10.03
C ARG A 41 2.40 4.48 -10.60
N PHE A 42 1.99 4.73 -11.84
CA PHE A 42 0.96 3.93 -12.53
C PHE A 42 1.46 2.52 -12.86
N ILE A 43 2.68 2.39 -13.38
CA ILE A 43 3.31 1.07 -13.65
C ILE A 43 3.46 0.27 -12.37
N GLN A 44 3.87 0.90 -11.26
CA GLN A 44 3.96 0.24 -9.96
C GLN A 44 2.57 -0.20 -9.49
N LYS A 45 1.56 0.67 -9.54
CA LYS A 45 0.17 0.34 -9.19
C LYS A 45 -0.37 -0.83 -10.02
N SER A 46 -0.09 -0.88 -11.32
CA SER A 46 -0.50 -2.00 -12.19
C SER A 46 0.27 -3.29 -11.91
N ARG A 47 1.52 -3.21 -11.48
CA ARG A 47 2.33 -4.35 -11.03
C ARG A 47 1.80 -4.89 -9.69
N ASP A 48 1.49 -4.01 -8.75
CA ASP A 48 0.93 -4.35 -7.43
C ASP A 48 -0.46 -4.99 -7.55
N SER A 49 -1.23 -4.62 -8.58
CA SER A 49 -2.54 -5.22 -8.87
C SER A 49 -2.47 -6.69 -9.34
N ASN A 50 -1.30 -7.16 -9.78
CA ASN A 50 -1.06 -8.54 -10.22
C ASN A 50 -0.18 -9.33 -9.24
N ILE A 51 0.26 -8.69 -8.16
CA ILE A 51 1.07 -9.31 -7.11
C ILE A 51 0.12 -10.08 -6.20
N THR A 52 0.39 -11.36 -6.04
CA THR A 52 -0.31 -12.16 -5.05
C THR A 52 0.18 -11.77 -3.66
N PRO A 53 -0.58 -12.01 -2.59
CA PRO A 53 -0.14 -11.73 -1.21
C PRO A 53 1.19 -12.43 -0.86
N ARG A 54 1.59 -13.43 -1.65
CA ARG A 54 2.88 -14.12 -1.54
C ARG A 54 4.08 -13.26 -1.98
N ASP A 55 3.91 -12.30 -2.88
CA ASP A 55 5.03 -11.60 -3.51
C ASP A 55 5.45 -10.32 -2.75
N ARG A 56 4.68 -9.89 -1.72
CA ARG A 56 5.03 -8.75 -0.86
C ARG A 56 6.12 -9.09 0.16
N ASN A 57 6.18 -10.34 0.64
CA ASN A 57 7.20 -10.78 1.59
C ASN A 57 7.52 -12.29 1.48
N PRO A 58 8.60 -12.69 0.78
CA PRO A 58 8.90 -14.11 0.52
C PRO A 58 9.32 -14.89 1.77
N ASN A 59 9.57 -14.23 2.90
CA ASN A 59 9.95 -14.86 4.17
C ASN A 59 8.79 -15.00 5.16
N ILE A 60 7.60 -14.47 4.86
CA ILE A 60 6.44 -14.72 5.70
C ILE A 60 5.81 -16.03 5.31
N ASN A 61 5.71 -16.85 6.34
CA ASN A 61 5.18 -18.18 6.33
C ASN A 61 3.65 -18.19 6.24
N MET A 62 3.12 -17.30 5.41
CA MET A 62 1.72 -16.92 5.33
C MET A 62 0.84 -18.10 4.95
N LEU A 63 1.38 -19.03 4.17
CA LEU A 63 0.66 -20.14 3.53
C LEU A 63 0.65 -21.45 4.34
N ARG A 64 1.05 -21.45 5.62
CA ARG A 64 0.99 -22.68 6.44
C ARG A 64 -0.39 -23.01 6.99
N GLY A 65 -1.31 -22.04 6.99
CA GLY A 65 -2.67 -22.23 7.49
C GLY A 65 -3.67 -22.66 6.42
N GLU A 66 -4.80 -23.21 6.87
CA GLU A 66 -5.96 -23.50 6.04
C GLU A 66 -7.17 -22.69 6.54
N LYS A 67 -7.79 -21.92 5.64
CA LYS A 67 -8.97 -21.09 5.97
C LYS A 67 -10.11 -21.88 6.63
N SER A 68 -10.30 -23.14 6.21
CA SER A 68 -11.38 -24.01 6.71
C SER A 68 -11.10 -24.49 8.12
N LYS A 69 -9.83 -24.75 8.46
CA LYS A 69 -9.40 -25.03 9.83
C LYS A 69 -9.55 -23.79 10.70
N GLY A 70 -9.15 -22.62 10.21
CA GLY A 70 -9.30 -21.35 10.93
C GLY A 70 -10.76 -21.03 11.25
N GLN A 71 -11.66 -21.19 10.28
CA GLN A 71 -13.09 -21.03 10.49
C GLN A 71 -13.64 -21.99 11.56
N LYS A 72 -13.26 -23.27 11.51
CA LYS A 72 -13.66 -24.27 12.51
C LYS A 72 -13.14 -23.93 13.92
N ILE A 73 -11.89 -23.47 14.03
CA ILE A 73 -11.31 -22.99 15.29
C ILE A 73 -12.15 -21.84 15.84
N PHE A 74 -12.47 -20.85 14.99
CA PHE A 74 -13.29 -19.72 15.39
C PHE A 74 -14.67 -20.16 15.91
N GLN A 75 -15.40 -20.95 15.14
CA GLN A 75 -16.73 -21.44 15.50
C GLN A 75 -16.70 -22.23 16.82
N LYS A 76 -15.69 -23.08 17.01
CA LYS A 76 -15.60 -23.95 18.19
C LYS A 76 -15.18 -23.21 19.46
N TYR A 77 -14.22 -22.28 19.37
CA TYR A 77 -13.57 -21.71 20.54
C TYR A 77 -13.82 -20.20 20.74
N PHE A 78 -14.14 -19.45 19.68
CA PHE A 78 -14.26 -18.00 19.72
C PHE A 78 -15.72 -17.54 19.71
N GLN A 79 -16.60 -18.22 18.97
CA GLN A 79 -17.97 -17.75 18.76
C GLN A 79 -18.74 -17.53 20.08
N LYS A 80 -18.66 -18.47 21.03
CA LYS A 80 -19.31 -18.32 22.34
C LYS A 80 -18.64 -17.25 23.23
N PRO A 81 -17.31 -17.28 23.46
CA PRO A 81 -16.67 -16.30 24.35
C PRO A 81 -16.66 -14.87 23.79
N CYS A 82 -16.62 -14.71 22.48
CA CYS A 82 -16.54 -13.40 21.81
C CYS A 82 -17.90 -12.81 21.46
N GLN A 83 -18.98 -13.60 21.57
CA GLN A 83 -20.36 -13.19 21.26
C GLN A 83 -20.50 -12.52 19.88
N MET A 84 -19.72 -12.97 18.90
CA MET A 84 -19.72 -12.43 17.54
C MET A 84 -19.60 -13.55 16.51
N SER A 85 -20.16 -13.31 15.32
CA SER A 85 -20.07 -14.27 14.22
C SER A 85 -18.67 -14.26 13.60
N ALA A 86 -18.31 -15.37 12.94
CA ALA A 86 -17.03 -15.51 12.25
C ALA A 86 -16.86 -14.45 11.15
N GLN A 87 -17.93 -14.12 10.41
CA GLN A 87 -17.94 -13.06 9.40
C GLN A 87 -17.64 -11.69 10.01
N ILE A 88 -18.32 -11.32 11.11
CA ILE A 88 -18.11 -10.01 11.76
C ILE A 88 -16.67 -9.87 12.25
N PHE A 89 -16.08 -10.97 12.74
CA PHE A 89 -14.70 -10.97 13.18
C PHE A 89 -13.71 -10.81 12.02
N ALA A 90 -13.87 -11.60 10.95
CA ALA A 90 -12.98 -11.56 9.79
C ALA A 90 -13.04 -10.19 9.08
N SER A 91 -14.21 -9.57 9.00
CA SER A 91 -14.41 -8.26 8.37
C SER A 91 -14.00 -7.07 9.25
N LYS A 92 -13.31 -7.27 10.38
CA LYS A 92 -12.77 -6.17 11.20
C LYS A 92 -11.67 -5.38 10.49
N HIS A 93 -10.96 -6.01 9.57
CA HIS A 93 -9.83 -5.44 8.84
C HIS A 93 -9.89 -5.76 7.37
N SER A 94 -9.15 -4.97 6.59
CA SER A 94 -8.85 -5.28 5.19
C SER A 94 -7.82 -6.40 5.10
N GLN A 95 -7.61 -6.93 3.89
CA GLN A 95 -6.55 -7.90 3.64
C GLN A 95 -5.17 -7.31 3.98
N ASP A 96 -4.91 -6.08 3.59
CA ASP A 96 -3.64 -5.38 3.85
C ASP A 96 -3.44 -5.14 5.36
N GLU A 97 -4.48 -4.70 6.08
CA GLU A 97 -4.40 -4.50 7.55
C GLU A 97 -4.17 -5.83 8.29
N TRP A 98 -4.83 -6.91 7.87
CA TRP A 98 -4.59 -8.23 8.45
C TRP A 98 -3.16 -8.71 8.21
N GLU A 99 -2.63 -8.46 7.01
CA GLU A 99 -1.24 -8.76 6.66
C GLU A 99 -0.29 -7.99 7.57
N ASP A 100 -0.43 -6.67 7.71
CA ASP A 100 0.39 -5.83 8.60
C ASP A 100 0.40 -6.35 10.06
N ILE A 101 -0.76 -6.74 10.58
CA ILE A 101 -0.90 -7.33 11.92
C ILE A 101 -0.14 -8.67 12.02
N LYS A 102 -0.13 -9.47 10.95
CA LYS A 102 0.59 -10.74 10.90
C LYS A 102 2.09 -10.54 10.75
N GLU A 103 2.52 -9.63 9.88
CA GLU A 103 3.93 -9.32 9.63
C GLU A 103 4.63 -8.73 10.85
N SER A 104 3.93 -7.88 11.61
CA SER A 104 4.42 -7.32 12.87
C SER A 104 4.56 -8.33 14.01
N GLY A 105 4.08 -9.57 13.83
CA GLY A 105 4.19 -10.64 14.82
C GLY A 105 3.21 -10.52 16.00
N ILE A 106 2.30 -9.54 15.99
CA ILE A 106 1.35 -9.24 17.08
C ILE A 106 -0.03 -9.85 16.87
N PHE A 107 -0.22 -10.72 15.88
CA PHE A 107 -1.52 -11.29 15.53
C PHE A 107 -2.28 -11.89 16.72
N GLN A 108 -1.61 -12.72 17.54
CA GLN A 108 -2.24 -13.31 18.73
C GLN A 108 -2.70 -12.24 19.73
N GLU A 109 -1.86 -11.26 20.02
CA GLU A 109 -2.17 -10.16 20.96
C GLU A 109 -3.37 -9.36 20.46
N TYR A 110 -3.41 -9.09 19.16
CA TYR A 110 -4.49 -8.37 18.52
C TYR A 110 -5.82 -9.14 18.57
N VAL A 111 -5.79 -10.44 18.28
CA VAL A 111 -6.96 -11.32 18.39
C VAL A 111 -7.49 -11.35 19.83
N VAL A 112 -6.61 -11.41 20.83
CA VAL A 112 -6.98 -11.33 22.25
C VAL A 112 -7.51 -9.95 22.62
N LYS A 113 -7.01 -8.87 22.00
CA LYS A 113 -7.54 -7.51 22.20
C LYS A 113 -8.99 -7.39 21.71
N ILE A 114 -9.32 -7.98 20.56
CA ILE A 114 -10.71 -8.01 20.05
C ILE A 114 -11.61 -8.85 20.95
N CYS A 115 -11.09 -9.98 21.44
CA CYS A 115 -11.86 -10.89 22.27
C CYS A 115 -11.07 -11.32 23.52
N PRO A 116 -11.11 -10.56 24.62
CA PRO A 116 -10.29 -10.84 25.81
C PRO A 116 -10.56 -12.21 26.45
N ASN A 117 -11.79 -12.72 26.30
CA ASN A 117 -12.22 -13.98 26.90
C ASN A 117 -11.50 -15.22 26.33
N ILE A 118 -10.81 -15.10 25.18
CA ILE A 118 -10.05 -16.20 24.59
C ILE A 118 -8.61 -16.29 25.08
N LYS A 119 -8.13 -15.32 25.89
CA LYS A 119 -6.72 -15.22 26.31
C LYS A 119 -6.16 -16.53 26.88
N ASN A 120 -6.96 -17.23 27.69
CA ASN A 120 -6.53 -18.45 28.38
C ASN A 120 -6.73 -19.74 27.56
N ILE A 121 -7.44 -19.66 26.42
CA ILE A 121 -7.72 -20.82 25.57
C ILE A 121 -6.98 -20.78 24.24
N TYR A 122 -6.47 -19.60 23.86
CA TYR A 122 -5.75 -19.41 22.59
C TYR A 122 -4.50 -20.29 22.54
N LYS A 123 -4.33 -21.02 21.44
CA LYS A 123 -3.12 -21.79 21.17
C LYS A 123 -2.34 -21.16 20.02
N LYS A 124 -1.03 -21.03 20.21
CA LYS A 124 -0.12 -20.44 19.20
C LYS A 124 -0.22 -21.14 17.84
N GLU A 125 -0.42 -22.46 17.83
CA GLU A 125 -0.61 -23.29 16.63
C GLU A 125 -1.83 -22.89 15.78
N TRP A 126 -2.83 -22.21 16.37
CA TRP A 126 -4.00 -21.74 15.63
C TRP A 126 -3.74 -20.50 14.79
N SER A 127 -2.63 -19.79 15.03
CA SER A 127 -2.39 -18.46 14.46
C SER A 127 -2.39 -18.46 12.94
N ASP A 128 -1.80 -19.48 12.30
CA ASP A 128 -1.69 -19.53 10.85
C ASP A 128 -3.03 -19.87 10.19
N ASP A 129 -3.76 -20.83 10.75
CA ASP A 129 -5.11 -21.19 10.30
C ASP A 129 -6.10 -20.03 10.48
N LEU A 130 -6.10 -19.39 11.66
CA LEU A 130 -6.95 -18.24 11.97
C LEU A 130 -6.62 -17.04 11.08
N TYR A 131 -5.33 -16.79 10.84
CA TYR A 131 -4.90 -15.74 9.92
C TYR A 131 -5.46 -15.98 8.52
N GLN A 132 -5.28 -17.19 7.97
CA GLN A 132 -5.80 -17.53 6.64
C GLN A 132 -7.31 -17.38 6.54
N PHE A 133 -8.02 -17.70 7.62
CA PHE A 133 -9.45 -17.46 7.72
C PHE A 133 -9.79 -15.96 7.65
N VAL A 134 -9.23 -15.12 8.52
CA VAL A 134 -9.60 -13.69 8.56
C VAL A 134 -9.14 -12.94 7.32
N TYR A 135 -7.98 -13.28 6.78
CA TYR A 135 -7.46 -12.73 5.53
C TYR A 135 -8.37 -13.06 4.34
N THR A 136 -8.89 -14.29 4.28
CA THR A 136 -9.79 -14.70 3.18
C THR A 136 -11.12 -13.94 3.23
N TYR A 137 -11.65 -13.67 4.42
CA TYR A 137 -12.98 -13.07 4.62
C TYR A 137 -12.92 -11.63 5.17
N ALA A 138 -11.79 -10.96 4.93
CA ALA A 138 -11.61 -9.52 5.15
C ALA A 138 -12.70 -8.72 4.42
N TYR A 139 -12.98 -7.50 4.88
CA TYR A 139 -14.13 -6.75 4.35
C TYR A 139 -13.99 -6.37 2.86
N ASP A 140 -12.76 -6.26 2.37
CA ASP A 140 -12.38 -5.88 1.02
C ASP A 140 -12.12 -7.08 0.09
N SER A 141 -12.18 -8.31 0.61
CA SER A 141 -11.83 -9.51 -0.18
C SER A 141 -12.89 -9.90 -1.22
N GLY A 142 -14.08 -9.31 -1.15
CA GLY A 142 -15.23 -9.68 -1.98
C GLY A 142 -15.77 -11.09 -1.72
N LYS A 143 -15.30 -11.78 -0.66
CA LYS A 143 -15.76 -13.12 -0.29
C LYS A 143 -16.72 -13.07 0.88
N LEU A 144 -17.88 -13.69 0.71
CA LEU A 144 -18.85 -13.88 1.77
C LEU A 144 -18.68 -15.24 2.43
N LEU A 145 -18.80 -15.28 3.75
CA LEU A 145 -18.88 -16.52 4.51
C LEU A 145 -20.30 -17.07 4.44
N ASN A 146 -20.50 -18.11 3.64
CA ASN A 146 -21.73 -18.89 3.67
C ASN A 146 -21.68 -19.79 4.91
N SER A 147 -22.44 -19.42 5.94
CA SER A 147 -22.53 -20.11 7.22
C SER A 147 -23.50 -21.29 7.19
#